data_AF-A0A1B2AB83-F1
#
_entry.id   AF-A0A1B2AB83-F1
#
_cell.length_a   1.000
_cell.length_b   1.000
_cell.length_c   1.000
_cell.angle_alpha   90.00
_cell.angle_beta   90.00
_cell.angle_gamma   90.00
#
_symmetry.space_group_name_H-M   'P 1'
#
loop_
_entity.id
_entity.type
_entity.pdbx_description
1 polymer ?
#
loop_
_entity_poly.entity_id
_entity_poly.type
_entity_poly.pdbx_seq_one_letter_code
_entity_poly.pdbx_strand_id
1 'polypeptide(L)'
;MIRATWIALMVLLAGVAVCAQIDRATVNDPALAVLVPGPFRAFAQAPLAAAALVGTDGDAAIKEAQVLVRRRPVPAEHLFLLSMANLTSGDPQGFAKAFELSTRRGWRARPVQATAARAALDTGDVEAAANRIAALWALGPDDETRALTKELLDRPGGRAAFELRADANPVWRASGRRALDRDDASERRRLPVRQ
;
A
#
# COMPACT_ATOMS: atom_id res chain seq x y z
N MET A 1 -1.09 -47.89 26.35
CA MET A 1 -2.07 -47.01 25.67
C MET A 1 -1.83 -45.54 25.98
N ILE A 2 -1.77 -45.10 27.24
CA ILE A 2 -1.56 -43.68 27.64
C ILE A 2 -0.35 -43.01 26.95
N ARG A 3 0.81 -43.69 26.88
CA ARG A 3 2.01 -43.13 26.24
C ARG A 3 1.83 -42.85 24.75
N ALA A 4 1.19 -43.76 24.01
CA ALA A 4 0.96 -43.60 22.57
C ALA A 4 0.01 -42.43 22.28
N THR A 5 -1.06 -42.30 23.08
CA THR A 5 -1.98 -41.16 23.00
C THR A 5 -1.26 -39.83 23.25
N TRP A 6 -0.38 -39.78 24.25
CA TRP A 6 0.40 -38.58 24.56
C TRP A 6 1.35 -38.19 23.42
N ILE A 7 2.06 -39.17 22.85
CA ILE A 7 2.95 -38.93 21.71
C ILE A 7 2.15 -38.42 20.51
N ALA A 8 1.00 -39.03 20.20
CA ALA A 8 0.13 -38.56 19.12
C ALA A 8 -0.35 -37.11 19.33
N LEU A 9 -0.73 -36.74 20.55
CA LEU A 9 -1.11 -35.37 20.88
C LEU A 9 0.05 -34.38 20.71
N MET A 10 1.28 -34.77 21.08
CA MET A 10 2.46 -33.93 20.86
C MET A 10 2.82 -33.75 19.41
N VAL A 11 2.74 -34.81 18.61
CA VAL A 11 2.97 -34.71 17.17
C VAL A 11 1.94 -33.79 16.52
N LEU A 12 0.67 -33.89 16.91
CA LEU A 12 -0.39 -33.00 16.43
C LEU A 12 -0.11 -31.54 16.81
N LEU A 13 0.22 -31.28 18.08
CA LEU A 13 0.54 -29.94 18.55
C LEU A 13 1.76 -29.35 17.84
N ALA A 14 2.81 -30.16 17.65
CA ALA A 14 4.01 -29.76 16.91
C ALA A 14 3.67 -29.39 15.46
N GLY A 15 2.81 -30.18 14.79
CA GLY A 15 2.35 -29.87 13.44
C GLY A 15 1.59 -28.55 13.35
N VAL A 16 0.69 -28.28 14.29
CA VAL A 16 -0.04 -27.00 14.40
C VAL A 16 0.92 -25.83 14.62
N ALA A 17 1.90 -25.99 15.53
CA ALA A 17 2.90 -24.96 15.81
C ALA A 17 3.78 -24.66 14.58
N VAL A 18 4.22 -25.69 13.85
CA VAL A 18 4.99 -25.53 12.61
C VAL A 18 4.19 -24.74 11.58
N CYS A 19 2.93 -25.10 11.33
CA CYS A 19 2.09 -24.37 10.37
C CYS A 19 1.92 -22.89 10.76
N ALA A 20 1.71 -22.60 12.04
CA ALA A 20 1.57 -21.23 12.55
C ALA A 20 2.89 -20.42 12.43
N GLN A 21 4.04 -21.07 12.65
CA GLN A 21 5.34 -20.41 12.50
C GLN A 21 5.68 -20.13 11.04
N ILE A 22 5.37 -21.06 10.12
CA ILE A 22 5.54 -20.82 8.67
C ILE A 22 4.65 -19.66 8.23
N ASP A 23 3.39 -19.61 8.68
CA ASP A 23 2.50 -18.47 8.39
C ASP A 23 3.09 -17.15 8.90
N ARG A 24 3.59 -17.10 10.14
CA ARG A 24 4.22 -15.88 10.66
C ARG A 24 5.49 -15.50 9.90
N ALA A 25 6.27 -16.48 9.45
CA ALA A 25 7.49 -16.24 8.68
C ALA A 25 7.21 -15.54 7.34
N THR A 26 5.99 -15.65 6.78
CA THR A 26 5.63 -14.97 5.53
C THR A 26 5.64 -13.44 5.63
N VAL A 27 5.64 -12.89 6.84
CA VAL A 27 5.79 -11.43 7.04
C VAL A 27 7.15 -10.95 6.53
N ASN A 28 8.18 -11.77 6.68
CA ASN A 28 9.54 -11.45 6.26
C ASN A 28 9.90 -12.11 4.91
N ASP A 29 9.34 -13.28 4.63
CA ASP A 29 9.56 -14.02 3.38
C ASP A 29 8.24 -14.42 2.70
N PRO A 30 7.70 -13.56 1.81
CA PRO A 30 6.46 -13.82 1.08
C PRO A 30 6.44 -15.14 0.30
N ALA A 31 7.60 -15.69 -0.11
CA ALA A 31 7.67 -16.91 -0.90
C ALA A 31 7.19 -18.15 -0.12
N LEU A 32 7.22 -18.10 1.22
CA LEU A 32 6.74 -19.21 2.07
C LEU A 32 5.21 -19.37 2.05
N ALA A 33 4.46 -18.40 1.52
CA ALA A 33 3.00 -18.39 1.61
C ALA A 33 2.33 -19.60 0.95
N VAL A 34 2.94 -20.16 -0.11
CA VAL A 34 2.44 -21.36 -0.80
C VAL A 34 2.52 -22.62 0.06
N LEU A 35 3.43 -22.67 1.04
CA LEU A 35 3.63 -23.82 1.94
C LEU A 35 2.62 -23.84 3.10
N VAL A 36 1.95 -22.72 3.36
CA VAL A 36 1.01 -22.61 4.47
C VAL A 36 -0.32 -23.25 4.09
N PRO A 37 -0.82 -24.24 4.86
CA PRO A 37 -2.12 -24.84 4.57
C PRO A 37 -3.26 -23.83 4.76
N GLY A 38 -4.32 -23.96 3.95
CA GLY A 38 -5.44 -23.02 3.89
C GLY A 38 -5.98 -22.52 5.25
N PRO A 39 -6.25 -23.39 6.24
CA PRO A 39 -6.74 -22.97 7.56
C PRO A 39 -5.76 -22.11 8.38
N PHE A 40 -4.46 -22.21 8.10
CA PHE A 40 -3.40 -21.52 8.85
C PHE A 40 -2.94 -20.21 8.20
N ARG A 41 -3.46 -19.85 7.01
CA ARG A 41 -3.05 -18.65 6.26
C ARG A 41 -3.64 -17.36 6.86
N ALA A 42 -3.07 -16.86 7.96
CA ALA A 42 -3.45 -15.56 8.52
C ALA A 42 -2.58 -14.43 7.97
N PHE A 43 -1.26 -14.61 7.95
CA PHE A 43 -0.30 -13.68 7.36
C PHE A 43 0.00 -14.00 5.90
N ALA A 44 0.04 -15.29 5.54
CA ALA A 44 0.30 -15.78 4.19
C ALA A 44 -0.76 -15.34 3.16
N GLN A 45 -1.96 -15.00 3.62
CA GLN A 45 -3.07 -14.63 2.73
C GLN A 45 -2.81 -13.32 1.96
N ALA A 46 -2.09 -12.37 2.58
CA ALA A 46 -1.79 -11.08 1.94
C ALA A 46 -0.86 -11.21 0.72
N PRO A 47 0.31 -11.88 0.82
CA PRO A 47 1.17 -12.09 -0.34
C PRO A 47 0.52 -13.00 -1.40
N LEU A 48 -0.34 -13.96 -1.03
CA LEU A 48 -1.11 -14.74 -2.01
C LEU A 48 -2.09 -13.88 -2.80
N ALA A 49 -2.84 -13.00 -2.12
CA ALA A 49 -3.74 -12.05 -2.79
C ALA A 49 -2.96 -11.09 -3.70
N ALA A 50 -1.81 -10.59 -3.25
CA ALA A 50 -0.95 -9.74 -4.06
C ALA A 50 -0.37 -10.47 -5.28
N ALA A 51 0.05 -11.73 -5.12
CA ALA A 51 0.56 -12.55 -6.22
C ALA A 51 -0.54 -12.85 -7.25
N ALA A 52 -1.77 -13.06 -6.81
CA ALA A 52 -2.92 -13.29 -7.69
C ALA A 52 -3.22 -12.07 -8.59
N LEU A 53 -2.93 -10.84 -8.14
CA LEU A 53 -3.06 -9.62 -8.96
C LEU A 53 -2.07 -9.54 -10.13
N VAL A 54 -0.93 -10.25 -10.05
CA VAL A 54 0.08 -10.28 -11.11
C VAL A 54 -0.31 -11.27 -12.22
N GLY A 55 -1.19 -12.22 -11.92
CA GLY A 55 -1.71 -13.18 -12.89
C GLY A 55 -2.74 -12.57 -13.85
N THR A 56 -3.18 -13.36 -14.82
CA THR A 56 -4.23 -12.96 -15.77
C THR A 56 -5.65 -13.35 -15.31
N ASP A 57 -5.79 -14.00 -14.16
CA ASP A 57 -7.05 -14.49 -13.62
C ASP A 57 -7.61 -13.52 -12.56
N GLY A 58 -8.43 -12.57 -13.01
CA GLY A 58 -9.06 -11.57 -12.15
C GLY A 58 -10.00 -12.17 -11.10
N ASP A 59 -10.69 -13.27 -11.44
CA ASP A 59 -11.60 -13.96 -10.51
C ASP A 59 -10.82 -14.62 -9.37
N ALA A 60 -9.69 -15.24 -9.67
CA ALA A 60 -8.78 -15.77 -8.66
C ALA A 60 -8.26 -14.66 -7.73
N ALA A 61 -7.90 -13.50 -8.28
CA ALA A 61 -7.46 -12.34 -7.49
C ALA A 61 -8.55 -11.84 -6.54
N ILE A 62 -9.80 -11.72 -7.02
CA ILE A 62 -10.94 -11.33 -6.19
C ILE A 62 -11.14 -12.34 -5.06
N LYS A 63 -11.10 -13.63 -5.37
CA LYS A 63 -11.30 -14.70 -4.38
C LYS A 63 -10.27 -14.63 -3.26
N GLU A 64 -8.98 -14.52 -3.58
CA GLU A 64 -7.90 -14.43 -2.59
C GLU A 64 -7.99 -13.13 -1.77
N ALA A 65 -8.32 -12.00 -2.40
CA ALA A 65 -8.51 -10.73 -1.71
C ALA A 65 -9.74 -10.72 -0.78
N GLN A 66 -10.84 -11.36 -1.17
CA GLN A 66 -12.01 -11.53 -0.31
C GLN A 66 -11.71 -12.41 0.91
N VAL A 67 -10.97 -13.52 0.73
CA VAL A 67 -10.51 -14.35 1.85
C VAL A 67 -9.66 -13.52 2.81
N LEU A 68 -8.74 -12.70 2.28
CA LEU A 68 -7.92 -11.79 3.07
C LEU A 68 -8.76 -10.83 3.93
N VAL A 69 -9.70 -10.12 3.30
CA VAL A 69 -10.56 -9.15 3.98
C VAL A 69 -11.45 -9.83 5.03
N ARG A 70 -12.02 -11.01 4.73
CA ARG A 70 -12.82 -11.77 5.70
C ARG A 70 -12.02 -12.19 6.93
N ARG A 71 -10.77 -12.61 6.75
CA ARG A 71 -9.89 -13.03 7.85
C ARG A 71 -9.34 -11.84 8.64
N ARG A 72 -9.03 -10.74 7.97
CA ARG A 72 -8.37 -9.57 8.56
C ARG A 72 -8.99 -8.29 7.98
N PRO A 73 -10.18 -7.87 8.47
CA PRO A 73 -10.93 -6.74 7.90
C PRO A 73 -10.41 -5.36 8.32
N VAL A 74 -9.36 -5.30 9.15
CA VAL A 74 -8.88 -4.05 9.76
C VAL A 74 -7.89 -3.27 8.89
N PRO A 75 -6.86 -3.88 8.28
CA PRO A 75 -5.88 -3.13 7.48
C PRO A 75 -6.49 -2.56 6.20
N ALA A 76 -6.16 -1.31 5.89
CA ALA A 76 -6.64 -0.64 4.69
C ALA A 76 -6.00 -1.20 3.41
N GLU A 77 -4.77 -1.71 3.54
CA GLU A 77 -4.01 -2.40 2.49
C GLU A 77 -4.77 -3.62 1.96
N HIS A 78 -5.52 -4.32 2.82
CA HIS A 78 -6.30 -5.48 2.39
C HIS A 78 -7.50 -5.07 1.55
N LEU A 79 -8.18 -3.98 1.91
CA LEU A 79 -9.25 -3.39 1.10
C LEU A 79 -8.71 -2.84 -0.22
N PHE A 80 -7.49 -2.30 -0.21
CA PHE A 80 -6.80 -1.86 -1.41
C PHE A 80 -6.50 -3.03 -2.36
N LEU A 81 -6.00 -4.16 -1.85
CA LEU A 81 -5.83 -5.37 -2.66
C LEU A 81 -7.15 -5.85 -3.26
N LEU A 82 -8.25 -5.79 -2.50
CA LEU A 82 -9.58 -6.09 -3.05
C LEU A 82 -10.02 -5.09 -4.12
N SER A 83 -9.75 -3.78 -3.95
CA SER A 83 -10.05 -2.81 -5.00
C SER A 83 -9.26 -3.11 -6.27
N MET A 84 -7.97 -3.39 -6.16
CA MET A 84 -7.13 -3.72 -7.31
C MET A 84 -7.60 -5.00 -7.99
N ALA A 85 -8.05 -6.00 -7.23
CA ALA A 85 -8.60 -7.23 -7.79
C ALA A 85 -9.87 -6.98 -8.61
N ASN A 86 -10.79 -6.15 -8.09
CA ASN A 86 -11.99 -5.73 -8.83
C ASN A 86 -11.62 -4.96 -10.10
N LEU A 87 -10.63 -4.07 -10.03
CA LEU A 87 -10.14 -3.33 -11.20
C LEU A 87 -9.60 -4.27 -12.27
N THR A 88 -8.75 -5.23 -11.90
CA THR A 88 -8.17 -6.22 -12.84
C THR A 88 -9.22 -7.16 -13.43
N SER A 89 -10.31 -7.40 -12.71
CA SER A 89 -11.43 -8.22 -13.18
C SER A 89 -12.45 -7.45 -14.02
N GLY A 90 -12.27 -6.14 -14.22
CA GLY A 90 -13.23 -5.31 -14.95
C GLY A 90 -14.50 -4.96 -14.17
N ASP A 91 -14.47 -4.98 -12.84
CA ASP A 91 -15.56 -4.51 -11.97
C ASP A 91 -15.26 -3.10 -11.40
N PRO A 92 -15.61 -2.02 -12.12
CA PRO A 92 -15.35 -0.66 -11.66
C PRO A 92 -16.17 -0.27 -10.42
N GLN A 93 -17.34 -0.87 -10.20
CA GLN A 93 -18.16 -0.59 -9.02
C GLN A 93 -17.54 -1.22 -7.77
N GLY A 94 -17.10 -2.46 -7.88
CA GLY A 94 -16.34 -3.15 -6.85
C GLY A 94 -15.02 -2.44 -6.52
N PHE A 95 -14.32 -1.93 -7.53
CA PHE A 95 -13.13 -1.10 -7.35
C PHE A 95 -13.45 0.15 -6.52
N ALA A 96 -14.40 0.97 -6.98
CA ALA A 96 -14.74 2.24 -6.34
C ALA A 96 -15.12 2.05 -4.86
N LYS A 97 -15.98 1.06 -4.57
CA LYS A 97 -16.43 0.77 -3.21
C LYS A 97 -15.29 0.33 -2.30
N ALA A 98 -14.45 -0.61 -2.75
CA ALA A 98 -13.34 -1.11 -1.94
C ALA A 98 -12.23 -0.04 -1.77
N PHE A 99 -11.99 0.77 -2.81
CA PHE A 99 -11.00 1.85 -2.78
C PHE A 99 -11.44 3.01 -1.89
N GLU A 100 -12.71 3.40 -1.93
CA GLU A 100 -13.26 4.39 -1.01
C GLU A 100 -13.11 3.94 0.45
N LEU A 101 -13.42 2.69 0.75
CA LEU A 101 -13.25 2.15 2.11
C LEU A 101 -11.78 2.10 2.53
N SER A 102 -10.86 1.77 1.62
CA SER A 102 -9.42 1.76 1.90
C SER A 102 -8.90 3.16 2.19
N THR A 103 -9.30 4.16 1.41
CA THR A 103 -8.87 5.57 1.59
C THR A 103 -9.40 6.19 2.88
N ARG A 104 -10.63 5.85 3.30
CA ARG A 104 -11.21 6.29 4.59
C ARG A 104 -10.46 5.72 5.79
N ARG A 105 -9.92 4.50 5.67
CA ARG A 105 -9.30 3.76 6.79
C ARG A 105 -7.79 3.93 6.86
N GLY A 106 -7.14 4.09 5.72
CA GLY A 106 -5.70 3.92 5.54
C GLY A 106 -4.95 5.18 5.19
N TRP A 107 -5.00 6.22 6.03
CA TRP A 107 -4.19 7.42 5.76
C TRP A 107 -2.67 7.13 5.76
N ARG A 108 -2.24 6.07 6.46
CA ARG A 108 -0.84 5.59 6.51
C ARG A 108 -0.51 4.49 5.50
N ALA A 109 -1.49 3.98 4.76
CA ALA A 109 -1.27 2.93 3.78
C ALA A 109 -0.65 3.55 2.53
N ARG A 110 0.67 3.40 2.37
CA ARG A 110 1.44 3.97 1.24
C ARG A 110 0.82 3.71 -0.13
N PRO A 111 0.50 2.45 -0.53
CA PRO A 111 -0.09 2.20 -1.85
C PRO A 111 -1.44 2.91 -2.04
N VAL A 112 -2.25 3.02 -0.98
CA VAL A 112 -3.52 3.75 -1.02
C VAL A 112 -3.29 5.25 -1.26
N GLN A 113 -2.33 5.85 -0.54
CA GLN A 113 -2.03 7.28 -0.72
C GLN A 113 -1.41 7.57 -2.10
N ALA A 114 -0.55 6.70 -2.62
CA ALA A 114 0.05 6.86 -3.94
C ALA A 114 -1.00 6.78 -5.06
N THR A 115 -1.86 5.76 -5.05
CA THR A 115 -2.95 5.65 -6.02
C THR A 115 -3.93 6.81 -5.91
N ALA A 116 -4.29 7.24 -4.69
CA ALA A 116 -5.17 8.40 -4.51
C ALA A 116 -4.52 9.71 -4.96
N ALA A 117 -3.20 9.89 -4.76
CA ALA A 117 -2.47 11.04 -5.25
C ALA A 117 -2.47 11.10 -6.78
N ARG A 118 -2.19 9.96 -7.44
CA ARG A 118 -2.20 9.88 -8.91
C ARG A 118 -3.60 10.17 -9.46
N ALA A 119 -4.64 9.55 -8.91
CA ALA A 119 -6.01 9.82 -9.34
C ALA A 119 -6.37 11.31 -9.22
N ALA A 120 -5.95 11.98 -8.14
CA ALA A 120 -6.17 13.41 -7.97
C ALA A 120 -5.39 14.26 -8.98
N LEU A 121 -4.14 13.90 -9.31
CA LEU A 121 -3.36 14.56 -10.36
C LEU A 121 -4.00 14.38 -11.74
N ASP A 122 -4.52 13.20 -12.04
CA ASP A 122 -5.19 12.87 -13.30
C ASP A 122 -6.47 13.68 -13.49
N THR A 123 -7.23 13.92 -12.40
CA THR A 123 -8.44 14.75 -12.43
C THR A 123 -8.18 16.25 -12.26
N GLY A 124 -6.92 16.67 -12.06
CA GLY A 124 -6.55 18.06 -11.83
C GLY A 124 -6.91 18.59 -10.43
N ASP A 125 -7.23 17.72 -9.48
CA ASP A 125 -7.49 18.08 -8.08
C ASP A 125 -6.15 18.26 -7.34
N VAL A 126 -5.54 19.41 -7.56
CA VAL A 126 -4.22 19.78 -7.03
C VAL A 126 -4.18 19.75 -5.51
N GLU A 127 -5.27 20.16 -4.84
CA GLU A 127 -5.33 20.18 -3.37
C GLU A 127 -5.37 18.77 -2.78
N ALA A 128 -6.20 17.89 -3.35
CA ALA A 128 -6.25 16.50 -2.92
C ALA A 128 -4.91 15.82 -3.19
N ALA A 129 -4.31 16.03 -4.36
CA ALA A 129 -2.99 15.49 -4.68
C ALA A 129 -1.92 15.95 -3.68
N ALA A 130 -1.84 17.26 -3.39
CA ALA A 130 -0.91 17.82 -2.41
C ALA A 130 -1.07 17.20 -1.02
N ASN A 131 -2.31 16.99 -0.56
CA ASN A 131 -2.58 16.37 0.73
C ASN A 131 -2.11 14.90 0.78
N ARG A 132 -2.38 14.12 -0.29
CA ARG A 132 -1.95 12.71 -0.38
C ARG A 132 -0.43 12.58 -0.46
N ILE A 133 0.22 13.45 -1.23
CA ILE A 133 1.69 13.47 -1.37
C ILE A 133 2.35 13.90 -0.05
N ALA A 134 1.80 14.89 0.65
CA ALA A 134 2.30 15.27 1.99
C ALA A 134 2.23 14.10 2.98
N ALA A 135 1.15 13.31 2.94
CA ALA A 135 1.04 12.09 3.75
C ALA A 135 2.12 11.05 3.40
N LEU A 136 2.45 10.87 2.12
CA LEU A 136 3.54 9.98 1.68
C LEU A 136 4.91 10.43 2.20
N TRP A 137 5.20 11.75 2.16
CA TRP A 137 6.42 12.30 2.75
C TRP A 137 6.51 12.06 4.26
N ALA A 138 5.38 12.07 4.96
CA ALA A 138 5.32 11.77 6.40
C ALA A 138 5.66 10.31 6.72
N LEU A 139 5.42 9.38 5.78
CA LEU A 139 5.77 7.97 5.91
C LEU A 139 7.23 7.68 5.50
N GLY A 140 7.95 8.68 4.99
CA GLY A 140 9.32 8.57 4.46
C GLY A 140 9.34 8.54 2.93
N PRO A 141 9.99 9.50 2.25
CA PRO A 141 9.92 9.61 0.79
C PRO A 141 10.75 8.53 0.06
N ASP A 142 10.08 7.75 -0.78
CA ASP A 142 10.68 6.86 -1.77
C ASP A 142 10.70 7.52 -3.16
N ASP A 143 11.03 6.74 -4.20
CA ASP A 143 11.12 7.25 -5.57
C ASP A 143 9.75 7.59 -6.15
N GLU A 144 8.71 6.80 -5.86
CA GLU A 144 7.34 7.08 -6.29
C GLU A 144 6.83 8.39 -5.67
N THR A 145 7.05 8.59 -4.37
CA THR A 145 6.69 9.83 -3.66
C THR A 145 7.35 11.04 -4.33
N ARG A 146 8.63 10.93 -4.71
CA ARG A 146 9.37 12.02 -5.36
C ARG A 146 8.86 12.28 -6.77
N ALA A 147 8.53 11.24 -7.52
CA ALA A 147 7.96 11.37 -8.86
C ALA A 147 6.60 12.09 -8.82
N LEU A 148 5.71 11.67 -7.91
CA LEU A 148 4.42 12.32 -7.70
C LEU A 148 4.57 13.78 -7.24
N THR A 149 5.55 14.05 -6.37
CA THR A 149 5.83 15.42 -5.92
C THR A 149 6.25 16.30 -7.09
N LYS A 150 7.17 15.82 -7.93
CA LYS A 150 7.62 16.57 -9.10
C LYS A 150 6.45 16.89 -10.03
N GLU A 151 5.63 15.90 -10.35
CA GLU A 151 4.46 16.15 -11.20
C GLU A 151 3.51 17.18 -10.58
N LEU A 152 3.25 17.11 -9.26
CA LEU A 152 2.44 18.11 -8.58
C LEU A 152 3.03 19.52 -8.72
N LEU A 153 4.35 19.68 -8.53
CA LEU A 153 5.01 20.98 -8.62
C LEU A 153 4.97 21.55 -10.05
N ASP A 154 4.96 20.69 -11.06
CA ASP A 154 4.80 21.07 -12.47
C ASP A 154 3.35 21.53 -12.80
N ARG A 155 2.35 21.31 -11.92
CA ARG A 155 0.96 21.76 -12.13
C ARG A 155 0.75 23.20 -11.65
N PRO A 156 -0.12 23.98 -12.34
CA PRO A 156 -0.55 25.29 -11.84
C PRO A 156 -1.09 25.22 -10.41
N GLY A 157 -0.54 26.03 -9.51
CA GLY A 157 -0.94 26.06 -8.09
C GLY A 157 -0.42 24.91 -7.23
N GLY A 158 0.25 23.91 -7.80
CA GLY A 158 0.71 22.71 -7.08
C GLY A 158 1.76 23.01 -6.02
N ARG A 159 2.70 23.91 -6.32
CA ARG A 159 3.69 24.38 -5.33
C ARG A 159 3.04 25.02 -4.12
N ALA A 160 2.14 25.99 -4.32
CA ALA A 160 1.45 26.67 -3.22
C ALA A 160 0.60 25.69 -2.38
N ALA A 161 -0.11 24.76 -3.04
CA ALA A 161 -0.89 23.74 -2.35
C ALA A 161 0.00 22.80 -1.52
N PHE A 162 1.16 22.42 -2.03
CA PHE A 162 2.11 21.56 -1.33
C PHE A 162 2.78 22.28 -0.14
N GLU A 163 3.21 23.53 -0.32
CA GLU A 163 3.78 24.38 0.73
C GLU A 163 2.83 24.55 1.92
N LEU A 164 1.56 24.86 1.64
CA LEU A 164 0.53 25.02 2.66
C LEU A 164 0.43 23.76 3.55
N ARG A 165 0.52 22.57 2.95
CA ARG A 165 0.48 21.31 3.71
C ARG A 165 1.79 21.04 4.43
N ALA A 166 2.93 21.26 3.78
CA ALA A 166 4.25 21.07 4.39
C ALA A 166 4.42 21.91 5.67
N ASP A 167 3.88 23.13 5.69
CA ASP A 167 3.98 24.01 6.85
C ASP A 167 2.96 23.75 7.95
N ALA A 168 1.80 23.18 7.60
CA ALA A 168 0.71 22.89 8.53
C ALA A 168 1.05 21.82 9.58
N ASN A 169 2.04 20.95 9.34
CA ASN A 169 2.41 19.91 10.28
C ASN A 169 3.92 19.96 10.60
N PRO A 170 4.32 20.14 11.88
CA PRO A 170 5.72 20.16 12.29
C PRO A 170 6.51 18.91 11.86
N VAL A 171 5.86 17.74 11.79
CA VAL A 171 6.46 16.48 11.32
C VAL A 171 6.77 16.54 9.82
N TRP A 172 5.95 17.26 9.05
CA TRP A 172 6.08 17.37 7.59
C TRP A 172 7.02 18.49 7.17
N ARG A 173 7.19 19.52 8.01
CA ARG A 173 7.95 20.73 7.70
C ARG A 173 9.40 20.44 7.29
N ALA A 174 10.09 19.54 8.00
CA ALA A 174 11.49 19.21 7.71
C ALA A 174 11.65 18.32 6.46
N SER A 175 10.68 17.46 6.15
CA SER A 175 10.73 16.56 4.99
C SER A 175 10.19 17.25 3.72
N GLY A 176 9.10 18.00 3.84
CA GLY A 176 8.49 18.78 2.77
C GLY A 176 9.36 19.95 2.28
N ARG A 177 10.00 20.71 3.18
CA ARG A 177 10.93 21.78 2.76
C ARG A 177 12.11 21.23 1.96
N ARG A 178 12.67 20.09 2.37
CA ARG A 178 13.72 19.41 1.60
C ARG A 178 13.28 19.00 0.20
N ALA A 179 11.99 18.76 -0.03
CA ALA A 179 11.46 18.47 -1.36
C ALA A 179 11.45 19.72 -2.23
N LEU A 180 10.94 20.83 -1.69
CA LEU A 180 10.88 22.14 -2.36
C LEU A 180 12.28 22.68 -2.67
N ASP A 181 13.20 22.64 -1.70
CA ASP A 181 14.58 23.12 -1.86
C ASP A 181 15.33 22.37 -2.99
N ARG A 182 15.03 21.08 -3.17
CA ARG A 182 15.64 20.26 -4.24
C ARG A 182 15.12 20.63 -5.61
N ASP A 183 13.83 20.93 -5.71
CA ASP A 183 13.22 21.35 -6.97
C ASP A 183 13.80 22.70 -7.42
N ASP A 184 13.89 23.67 -6.51
CA ASP A 184 14.52 24.98 -6.73
C ASP A 184 15.97 24.85 -7.19
N ALA A 185 16.75 23.96 -6.56
CA ALA A 185 18.14 23.70 -6.93
C ALA A 185 18.26 23.02 -8.31
N SER A 186 17.22 22.32 -8.77
CA SER A 186 17.16 21.72 -10.09
C SER A 186 16.78 22.73 -11.17
N GLU A 187 15.87 23.66 -10.87
CA GLU A 187 15.53 24.78 -11.75
C GLU A 187 16.73 25.71 -11.97
N ARG A 188 17.45 26.08 -10.90
CA ARG A 188 18.65 26.92 -11.00
C ARG A 188 19.75 26.32 -11.89
N ARG A 189 19.84 25.00 -11.98
CA ARG A 189 20.76 24.30 -12.90
C ARG A 189 20.28 24.26 -14.35
N ARG A 190 18.97 24.40 -14.58
CA ARG A 190 18.37 24.39 -15.92
C ARG A 190 18.37 25.75 -16.59
N LEU A 191 18.50 26.84 -15.83
CA LEU A 191 18.64 28.17 -16.40
C LEU A 191 20.01 28.29 -17.08
N PRO A 192 20.07 28.67 -18.37
CA PRO A 192 21.34 28.96 -19.01
C PRO A 192 22.00 30.11 -18.27
N VAL A 193 23.30 29.96 -17.96
CA VAL A 193 24.12 31.04 -17.44
C VAL A 193 24.07 32.17 -18.47
N ARG A 194 23.29 33.23 -18.20
CA ARG A 194 23.35 34.46 -18.99
C ARG A 194 24.77 35.01 -18.82
N GLN A 195 25.58 34.85 -19.86
CA GLN A 195 26.83 35.61 -20.05
C GLN A 195 26.51 37.05 -20.40
#